data_AF-A0A2D2B499-F1
#
_entry.id   AF-A0A2D2B499-F1
#
_cell.length_a   1.000
_cell.length_b   1.000
_cell.length_c   1.000
_cell.angle_alpha   90.00
_cell.angle_beta   90.00
_cell.angle_gamma   90.00
#
_symmetry.space_group_name_H-M   'P 1'
#
loop_
_entity.id
_entity.type
_entity.pdbx_description
1 polymer ?
#
loop_
_entity_poly.entity_id
_entity_poly.type
_entity_poly.pdbx_seq_one_letter_code
_entity_poly.pdbx_strand_id
1 'polypeptide(L)'
;MRFEDDLSSKSAAEGDRFSLSLDDSVPLAGGLSLKPGYRGAGEVTHAEKRKMMGQAGELSVRIDYLRVGETRIRLRGQKGGEGDSRVGTTVALTVLFGPLGLLKKGKDIEIKKGQVITVYVDADAEIPVPIAAPPAS
;
A
#
# COMPACT_ATOMS: atom_id res chain seq x y z
N MET A 1 -1.93 6.69 -7.68
CA MET A 1 -1.76 7.13 -6.26
C MET A 1 -0.39 6.71 -5.80
N ARG A 2 0.35 7.58 -5.11
CA ARG A 2 1.70 7.34 -4.61
C ARG A 2 1.69 7.26 -3.08
N PHE A 3 2.42 6.30 -2.52
CA PHE A 3 2.61 6.16 -1.07
C PHE A 3 3.55 7.26 -0.54
N GLU A 4 3.14 7.93 0.52
CA GLU A 4 3.92 9.02 1.14
C GLU A 4 4.68 8.58 2.39
N ASP A 5 4.32 7.41 2.91
CA ASP A 5 4.87 6.76 4.09
C ASP A 5 5.45 5.39 3.71
N ASP A 6 6.46 4.95 4.46
CA ASP A 6 6.93 3.56 4.40
C ASP A 6 6.03 2.70 5.31
N LEU A 7 5.57 1.56 4.78
CA LEU A 7 4.79 0.57 5.54
C LEU A 7 5.52 -0.76 5.55
N SER A 8 5.44 -1.46 6.68
CA SER A 8 6.06 -2.78 6.85
C SER A 8 5.20 -3.67 7.71
N SER A 9 5.07 -4.94 7.31
CA SER A 9 4.49 -6.01 8.14
C SER A 9 5.14 -6.16 9.51
N LYS A 10 6.38 -5.66 9.69
CA LYS A 10 7.11 -5.70 10.96
C LYS A 10 6.59 -4.68 11.98
N SER A 11 6.17 -3.50 11.52
CA SER A 11 5.91 -2.34 12.37
C SER A 11 4.49 -1.80 12.28
N ALA A 12 3.79 -2.05 11.17
CA ALA A 12 2.40 -1.66 10.99
C ALA A 12 1.48 -2.55 11.82
N ALA A 13 0.36 -1.98 12.25
CA ALA A 13 -0.75 -2.68 12.87
C ALA A 13 -2.03 -2.51 12.04
N GLU A 14 -2.98 -3.43 12.21
CA GLU A 14 -4.31 -3.28 11.63
C GLU A 14 -4.98 -2.00 12.14
N GLY A 15 -5.59 -1.25 11.23
CA GLY A 15 -6.19 0.06 11.52
C GLY A 15 -5.26 1.25 11.35
N ASP A 16 -3.95 1.03 11.15
CA ASP A 16 -2.99 2.13 10.93
C ASP A 16 -3.35 2.93 9.67
N ARG A 17 -3.34 4.26 9.82
CA ARG A 17 -3.57 5.20 8.71
C ARG A 17 -2.26 5.57 8.04
N PHE A 18 -2.30 5.71 6.71
CA PHE A 18 -1.17 6.20 5.93
C PHE A 18 -1.62 7.19 4.85
N SER A 19 -0.67 8.02 4.44
CA SER A 19 -0.89 9.10 3.48
C SER A 19 -0.57 8.66 2.05
N LEU A 20 -1.37 9.18 1.13
CA LEU A 20 -1.20 9.02 -0.31
C LEU A 20 -1.17 10.38 -0.99
N SER A 21 -0.56 10.45 -2.17
CA SER A 21 -0.69 11.58 -3.07
C SER A 21 -1.16 11.15 -4.47
N LEU A 22 -1.87 12.04 -5.16
CA LEU A 22 -2.19 11.84 -6.56
C LEU A 22 -0.90 12.01 -7.37
N ASP A 23 -0.54 10.97 -8.12
CA ASP A 23 0.72 10.91 -8.84
C ASP A 23 0.66 11.54 -10.22
N ASP A 24 -0.42 11.23 -10.96
CA ASP A 24 -0.64 11.66 -12.33
C ASP A 24 -1.92 12.49 -12.45
N SER A 25 -1.96 13.32 -13.48
CA SER A 25 -3.14 14.12 -13.78
C SER A 25 -4.33 13.23 -14.16
N VAL A 26 -5.49 13.45 -13.54
CA VAL A 26 -6.72 12.71 -13.85
C VAL A 26 -7.68 13.63 -14.61
N PRO A 27 -8.06 13.29 -15.86
CA PRO A 27 -9.03 14.08 -16.61
C PRO A 27 -10.43 13.98 -15.98
N LEU A 28 -11.16 15.08 -16.00
CA LEU A 28 -12.54 15.20 -15.58
C LEU A 28 -13.43 15.54 -16.78
N ALA A 29 -14.74 15.45 -16.57
CA ALA A 29 -15.71 15.93 -17.56
C ALA A 29 -15.51 17.42 -17.86
N GLY A 30 -15.82 17.82 -19.10
CA GLY A 30 -15.73 19.22 -19.52
C GLY A 30 -14.31 19.74 -19.76
N GLY A 31 -13.31 18.85 -19.93
CA GLY A 31 -11.93 19.23 -20.27
C GLY A 31 -11.08 19.72 -19.09
N LEU A 32 -11.59 19.60 -17.86
CA LEU A 32 -10.83 19.89 -16.63
C LEU A 32 -9.94 18.70 -16.26
N SER A 33 -8.97 18.92 -15.38
CA SER A 33 -8.17 17.83 -14.80
C SER A 33 -7.75 18.09 -13.36
N LEU A 34 -7.68 17.02 -12.57
CA LEU A 34 -7.04 17.02 -11.26
C LEU A 34 -5.53 16.88 -11.46
N LYS A 35 -4.77 17.90 -11.09
CA LYS A 35 -3.30 17.88 -11.13
C LYS A 35 -2.71 16.98 -10.03
N PRO A 36 -1.49 16.45 -10.20
CA PRO A 36 -0.76 15.76 -9.14
C PRO A 36 -0.65 16.58 -7.84
N GLY A 37 -0.50 15.90 -6.71
CA GLY A 37 -0.25 16.50 -5.39
C GLY A 37 -1.45 16.53 -4.43
N TYR A 38 -2.67 16.25 -4.89
CA TYR A 38 -3.81 16.07 -3.96
C TYR A 38 -3.52 14.92 -2.99
N ARG A 39 -3.93 15.09 -1.73
CA ARG A 39 -3.65 14.11 -0.67
C ARG A 39 -4.83 13.18 -0.46
N GLY A 40 -4.53 11.93 -0.20
CA GLY A 40 -5.48 10.89 0.18
C GLY A 40 -5.02 10.14 1.41
N ALA A 41 -5.84 9.22 1.87
CA ALA A 41 -5.49 8.32 2.95
C ALA A 41 -5.93 6.89 2.63
N GLY A 42 -5.23 5.95 3.24
CA GLY A 42 -5.60 4.54 3.30
C GLY A 42 -5.50 4.00 4.72
N GLU A 43 -5.73 2.70 4.84
CA GLU A 43 -5.71 1.96 6.09
C GLU A 43 -5.03 0.61 5.90
N VAL A 44 -4.22 0.21 6.88
CA VAL A 44 -3.69 -1.15 6.96
C VAL A 44 -4.82 -2.07 7.38
N THR A 45 -5.22 -2.98 6.50
CA THR A 45 -6.32 -3.92 6.76
C THR A 45 -5.83 -5.24 7.34
N HIS A 46 -4.55 -5.59 7.13
CA HIS A 46 -3.91 -6.75 7.73
C HIS A 46 -2.41 -6.50 7.88
N ALA A 47 -1.83 -6.89 9.02
CA ALA A 47 -0.38 -6.87 9.23
C ALA A 47 0.05 -8.01 10.14
N GLU A 48 0.91 -8.88 9.63
CA GLU A 48 1.54 -9.96 10.38
C GLU A 48 3.06 -9.91 10.19
N LYS A 49 3.82 -9.71 11.27
CA LYS A 49 5.29 -9.77 11.20
C LYS A 49 5.78 -11.18 10.89
N ARG A 50 6.95 -11.28 10.24
CA ARG A 50 7.61 -12.59 10.04
C ARG A 50 7.81 -13.35 11.35
N LYS A 51 7.76 -14.68 11.29
CA LYS A 51 7.99 -15.56 12.45
C LYS A 51 9.32 -16.32 12.35
N MET A 52 9.81 -16.80 13.48
CA MET A 52 11.13 -17.44 13.60
C MET A 52 11.22 -18.79 12.87
N MET A 53 10.09 -19.44 12.55
CA MET A 53 10.02 -20.73 11.85
C MET A 53 9.99 -20.59 10.31
N GLY A 54 10.61 -19.56 9.76
CA GLY A 54 10.70 -19.38 8.30
C GLY A 54 9.43 -18.87 7.62
N GLN A 55 8.37 -18.58 8.38
CA GLN A 55 7.14 -17.96 7.88
C GLN A 55 7.40 -16.48 7.55
N ALA A 56 7.00 -16.06 6.35
CA ALA A 56 7.09 -14.67 5.94
C ALA A 56 6.05 -13.80 6.67
N GLY A 57 6.29 -12.49 6.67
CA GLY A 57 5.29 -11.53 7.13
C GLY A 57 4.28 -11.21 6.04
N GLU A 58 3.09 -10.77 6.42
CA GLU A 58 2.01 -10.36 5.52
C GLU A 58 1.64 -8.90 5.77
N LEU A 59 1.32 -8.17 4.70
CA LEU A 59 0.80 -6.81 4.79
C LEU A 59 -0.26 -6.62 3.71
N SER A 60 -1.45 -6.19 4.14
CA SER A 60 -2.52 -5.76 3.26
C SER A 60 -3.01 -4.38 3.65
N VAL A 61 -3.19 -3.53 2.64
CA VAL A 61 -3.68 -2.16 2.78
C VAL A 61 -4.84 -1.89 1.84
N ARG A 62 -5.72 -1.00 2.26
CA ARG A 62 -6.82 -0.46 1.46
C ARG A 62 -6.65 1.05 1.30
N ILE A 63 -7.00 1.54 0.12
CA ILE A 63 -7.05 2.96 -0.19
C ILE A 63 -8.50 3.44 -0.06
N ASP A 64 -8.72 4.50 0.71
CA ASP A 64 -10.07 4.92 1.08
C ASP A 64 -10.56 6.13 0.27
N TYR A 65 -9.78 7.20 0.22
CA TYR A 65 -10.21 8.44 -0.43
C TYR A 65 -9.07 9.32 -0.95
N LEU A 66 -9.40 10.18 -1.91
CA LEU A 66 -8.64 11.38 -2.30
C LEU A 66 -9.39 12.64 -1.83
N ARG A 67 -8.68 13.63 -1.30
CA ARG A 67 -9.27 14.92 -0.94
C ARG A 67 -8.94 15.99 -1.99
N VAL A 68 -9.99 16.62 -2.51
CA VAL A 68 -9.91 17.76 -3.44
C VAL A 68 -10.68 18.93 -2.81
N GLY A 69 -9.96 19.90 -2.24
CA GLY A 69 -10.57 20.92 -1.39
C GLY A 69 -11.30 20.30 -0.19
N GLU A 70 -12.59 20.57 -0.06
CA GLU A 70 -13.45 19.97 0.97
C GLU A 70 -14.11 18.65 0.53
N THR A 71 -13.94 18.26 -0.74
CA THR A 71 -14.56 17.05 -1.30
C THR A 71 -13.70 15.84 -1.03
N ARG A 72 -14.28 14.77 -0.46
CA ARG A 72 -13.65 13.45 -0.34
C ARG A 72 -14.18 12.52 -1.43
N ILE A 73 -13.34 12.24 -2.41
CA ILE A 73 -13.61 11.30 -3.49
C ILE A 73 -13.28 9.90 -2.97
N ARG A 74 -14.30 9.05 -2.84
CA ARG A 74 -14.11 7.66 -2.40
C ARG A 74 -13.39 6.87 -3.47
N LEU A 75 -12.39 6.09 -3.05
CA LEU A 75 -11.60 5.27 -3.92
C LEU A 75 -11.76 3.80 -3.55
N ARG A 76 -11.48 2.96 -4.54
CA ARG A 76 -11.39 1.52 -4.41
C ARG A 76 -10.03 1.08 -4.93
N GLY A 77 -9.24 0.55 -4.01
CA GLY A 77 -7.96 -0.05 -4.31
C GLY A 77 -7.45 -0.80 -3.09
N GLN A 78 -6.84 -1.94 -3.32
CA GLN A 78 -6.19 -2.72 -2.28
C GLN A 78 -4.82 -3.16 -2.77
N LYS A 79 -3.89 -3.29 -1.83
CA LYS A 79 -2.57 -3.85 -2.07
C LYS A 79 -2.24 -4.79 -0.94
N GLY A 80 -2.12 -6.07 -1.27
CA GLY A 80 -1.70 -7.10 -0.33
C GLY A 80 -0.51 -7.85 -0.89
N GLY A 81 0.28 -8.41 0.01
CA GLY A 81 1.33 -9.34 -0.36
C GLY A 81 1.90 -10.05 0.86
N GLU A 82 2.48 -11.20 0.58
CA GLU A 82 3.30 -11.95 1.53
C GLU A 82 4.77 -11.66 1.24
N GLY A 83 5.59 -11.60 2.30
CA GLY A 83 7.03 -11.62 2.17
C GLY A 83 7.49 -12.96 1.55
N ASP A 84 8.75 -13.01 1.14
CA ASP A 84 9.31 -14.19 0.48
C ASP A 84 9.39 -15.39 1.46
N SER A 85 8.46 -16.34 1.33
CA SER A 85 8.34 -17.59 2.09
C SER A 85 9.16 -18.71 1.42
N ARG A 86 10.20 -19.24 2.10
CA ARG A 86 11.07 -20.31 1.56
C ARG A 86 10.85 -21.70 2.16
N VAL A 87 9.66 -21.93 2.74
CA VAL A 87 9.30 -23.21 3.36
C VAL A 87 9.46 -24.40 2.40
N GLY A 88 9.21 -24.22 1.09
CA GLY A 88 9.37 -25.26 0.07
C GLY A 88 10.82 -25.69 -0.23
N THR A 89 11.83 -24.85 0.03
CA THR A 89 13.25 -25.18 -0.22
C THR A 89 13.86 -25.98 0.94
N THR A 90 13.24 -25.92 2.11
CA THR A 90 13.71 -26.54 3.35
C THR A 90 13.80 -28.07 3.25
N VAL A 91 12.88 -28.71 2.52
CA VAL A 91 12.91 -30.18 2.33
C VAL A 91 14.16 -30.62 1.55
N ALA A 92 14.59 -29.86 0.54
CA ALA A 92 15.75 -30.22 -0.29
C ALA A 92 17.11 -30.00 0.43
N LEU A 93 17.22 -29.00 1.30
CA LEU A 93 18.49 -28.66 1.97
C LEU A 93 18.85 -29.60 3.12
N THR A 94 17.86 -30.21 3.78
CA THR A 94 18.09 -31.20 4.85
C THR A 94 18.87 -32.41 4.35
N VAL A 95 18.61 -32.83 3.10
CA VAL A 95 19.29 -33.97 2.46
C VAL A 95 20.78 -33.69 2.24
N LEU A 96 21.17 -32.43 1.99
CA LEU A 96 22.55 -32.06 1.63
C LEU A 96 23.40 -31.55 2.82
N PHE A 97 22.81 -30.90 3.83
CA PHE A 97 23.57 -30.16 4.87
C PHE A 97 23.24 -30.54 6.32
N GLY A 98 22.42 -31.57 6.57
CA GLY A 98 22.07 -32.02 7.93
C GLY A 98 21.12 -31.07 8.68
N PRO A 99 20.81 -31.34 9.96
CA PRO A 99 19.75 -30.66 10.73
C PRO A 99 20.00 -29.17 11.00
N LEU A 100 21.21 -28.65 10.71
CA LEU A 100 21.57 -27.25 10.89
C LEU A 100 21.36 -26.38 9.64
N GLY A 101 21.11 -26.98 8.46
CA GLY A 101 20.81 -26.25 7.22
C GLY A 101 19.43 -25.58 7.17
N LEU A 102 18.64 -25.72 8.25
CA LEU A 102 17.20 -25.44 8.32
C LEU A 102 16.83 -24.04 8.84
N LEU A 103 17.78 -23.24 9.33
CA LEU A 103 17.48 -21.98 10.04
C LEU A 103 17.52 -20.75 9.12
N LYS A 104 16.75 -20.76 8.03
CA LYS A 104 16.60 -19.58 7.16
C LYS A 104 15.32 -18.83 7.54
N LYS A 105 15.48 -17.59 7.99
CA LYS A 105 14.38 -16.73 8.45
C LYS A 105 13.51 -16.29 7.27
N GLY A 106 12.19 -16.24 7.47
CA GLY A 106 11.27 -15.57 6.55
C GLY A 106 11.59 -14.07 6.45
N LYS A 107 11.06 -13.37 5.46
CA LYS A 107 11.23 -11.91 5.31
C LYS A 107 9.93 -11.17 5.59
N ASP A 108 10.06 -9.96 6.13
CA ASP A 108 8.95 -9.03 6.21
C ASP A 108 8.70 -8.42 4.82
N ILE A 109 7.44 -8.12 4.51
CA ILE A 109 7.06 -7.31 3.35
C ILE A 109 7.06 -5.82 3.68
N GLU A 110 7.42 -5.00 2.70
CA GLU A 110 7.48 -3.55 2.81
C GLU A 110 6.84 -2.88 1.58
N ILE A 111 6.07 -1.81 1.81
CA ILE A 111 5.62 -0.87 0.78
C ILE A 111 6.44 0.40 0.99
N LYS A 112 7.20 0.80 -0.03
CA LYS A 112 8.10 1.95 0.08
C LYS A 112 7.38 3.25 -0.25
N LYS A 113 7.76 4.31 0.45
CA LYS A 113 7.47 5.68 0.05
C LYS A 113 7.87 5.88 -1.42
N GLY A 114 7.01 6.57 -2.16
CA GLY A 114 7.17 6.84 -3.58
C GLY A 114 6.65 5.73 -4.48
N GLN A 115 6.28 4.56 -3.95
CA GLN A 115 5.67 3.51 -4.76
C GLN A 115 4.29 3.94 -5.25
N VAL A 116 3.96 3.58 -6.49
CA VAL A 116 2.69 3.95 -7.13
C VAL A 116 1.75 2.75 -7.17
N ILE A 117 0.47 3.01 -6.98
CA ILE A 117 -0.64 2.07 -7.14
C ILE A 117 -1.75 2.70 -7.97
N THR A 118 -2.29 1.89 -8.87
CA THR A 118 -3.53 2.19 -9.59
C THR A 118 -4.72 1.90 -8.69
N VAL A 119 -5.61 2.89 -8.56
CA VAL A 119 -6.87 2.77 -7.81
C VAL A 119 -7.98 3.39 -8.64
N TYR A 120 -9.22 3.03 -8.34
CA TYR A 120 -10.40 3.48 -9.07
C TYR A 120 -11.30 4.31 -8.18
N VAL A 121 -12.15 5.13 -8.77
CA VAL A 121 -13.19 5.86 -8.02
C VAL A 121 -14.32 4.89 -7.67
N ASP A 122 -14.77 4.90 -6.43
CA ASP A 122 -15.78 3.96 -5.91
C ASP A 122 -17.21 4.46 -6.12
N ALA A 123 -17.40 5.78 -6.20
CA ALA A 123 -18.68 6.43 -6.42
C ALA A 123 -18.48 7.79 -7.09
N ASP A 124 -19.48 8.24 -7.85
CA ASP A 124 -19.47 9.57 -8.44
C ASP A 124 -19.29 10.65 -7.35
N ALA A 125 -18.48 11.67 -7.66
CA ALA A 125 -18.20 12.77 -6.77
C ALA A 125 -18.32 14.09 -7.52
N GLU A 126 -19.02 15.05 -6.92
CA GLU A 126 -19.13 16.41 -7.44
C GLU A 126 -17.98 17.25 -6.91
N ILE A 127 -17.22 17.85 -7.81
CA ILE A 127 -16.07 18.70 -7.46
C ILE A 127 -16.46 20.14 -7.79
N PRO A 128 -16.44 21.07 -6.81
CA PRO A 128 -16.72 22.48 -7.07
C PRO A 128 -15.74 23.08 -8.09
N VAL A 129 -16.27 23.94 -8.95
CA VAL A 129 -15.48 24.75 -9.88
C VAL A 129 -15.46 26.19 -9.36
N PRO A 130 -14.29 26.84 -9.24
CA PRO A 130 -12.97 26.37 -9.65
C PRO A 130 -12.41 25.26 -8.75
N ILE A 131 -11.70 24.31 -9.36
CA ILE A 131 -11.06 23.20 -8.64
C ILE A 131 -10.01 23.78 -7.67
N ALA A 132 -10.18 23.50 -6.38
CA ALA A 132 -9.23 23.91 -5.35
C ALA A 132 -7.82 23.38 -5.66
N ALA A 133 -6.79 24.21 -5.53
CA ALA A 133 -5.42 23.79 -5.81
C ALA A 133 -4.94 22.66 -4.86
N PRO A 134 -4.00 21.80 -5.31
CA PRO A 134 -3.36 20.81 -4.43
C PRO A 134 -2.69 21.49 -3.23
N PRO A 135 -2.68 20.83 -2.05
CA PRO A 135 -1.93 21.33 -0.90
C PRO A 135 -0.43 21.38 -1.23
N ALA A 136 0.28 22.37 -0.71
CA ALA A 136 1.73 22.44 -0.81
C ALA A 136 2.37 21.22 -0.10
N SER A 137 3.40 20.66 -0.74
CA SER A 137 4.09 19.45 -0.27
C SER A 137 4.83 19.63 1.05
#